data_AF-A0AAU9ZVW1-F1
#
_entry.id   AF-A0AAU9ZVW1-F1
#
_cell.length_a   1.000
_cell.length_b   1.000
_cell.length_c   1.000
_cell.angle_alpha   90.00
_cell.angle_beta   90.00
_cell.angle_gamma   90.00
#
_symmetry.space_group_name_H-M   'P 1'
#
loop_
_entity.id
_entity.type
_entity.pdbx_description
1 polymer ?
#
loop_
_entity_poly.entity_id
_entity_poly.type
_entity_poly.pdbx_seq_one_letter_code
_entity_poly.pdbx_strand_id
1 'polypeptide(L)'
;MPFETGQLQQARVSNARQRALMDMMGGVLEVKKEDILRMVIPQPAFMAKADALWTEEERKQFKDYEKKVKELNEERDKYRKSLETELKKLQNSIQESTQNFDEHLKRLFERRVKAEMVVNQEELKINNLVFSLLLDEELSSREQFLNNYLLKKQEEKSGTSIAIQKAREDLDVFKEHHDNLVAEDKILERSFKKEFSEMSGHQVDILYKLFKRRPRVHKQKTQADVNSLVPYGDRPGSGKLSKDNFAQLMKSMDELDNINNMPEGLDPSVWEHFCISRRAKVENEYKVKQKAAGLQEMMTFLRKRLEDDEAVQHEIERVFHELIRLQEEKVKFQVNLTIQILLKQGQVELENFQLILEYSDAILINKNIIEDLNSVIRTQGQKKVASMMESKEVHKGIYQIEWEHKKMEMEMEDLNQKAWDIQMLFFSRDRQKYLNEPNYENVIAIEIGIMEQTINVIDKTHKKNVEHCKKLLRKLGRYSNQKDIANYMLSCNLREELVAISERQDICNEMGSKLTCEKIAKERYDNLLKKQKLTNISKQQAEQISILQAEVERLRMKTFPALIPM
;
A
#
# COMPACT_ATOMS: atom_id res chain seq x y z
N MET A 1 -50.45 92.71 31.17
CA MET A 1 -50.53 92.96 32.64
C MET A 1 -51.42 91.89 33.26
N PRO A 2 -50.98 90.62 33.43
CA PRO A 2 -50.09 90.23 34.56
C PRO A 2 -49.09 89.08 34.28
N PHE A 3 -48.90 88.64 33.02
CA PHE A 3 -48.10 87.43 32.71
C PHE A 3 -46.57 87.65 32.55
N GLU A 4 -46.11 88.86 32.23
CA GLU A 4 -44.68 89.13 32.00
C GLU A 4 -43.90 89.46 33.29
N THR A 5 -44.58 89.96 34.32
CA THR A 5 -43.94 90.23 35.64
C THR A 5 -43.70 88.95 36.45
N GLY A 6 -44.51 87.90 36.23
CA GLY A 6 -44.33 86.60 36.86
C GLY A 6 -43.11 85.83 36.33
N GLN A 7 -42.81 85.93 35.04
CA GLN A 7 -41.65 85.26 34.42
C GLN A 7 -40.31 85.89 34.84
N LEU A 8 -40.25 87.22 35.00
CA LEU A 8 -39.04 87.91 35.50
C LEU A 8 -38.77 87.64 36.98
N GLN A 9 -39.81 87.49 37.81
CA GLN A 9 -39.64 87.06 39.21
C GLN A 9 -39.24 85.58 39.32
N GLN A 10 -39.82 84.68 38.53
CA GLN A 10 -39.39 83.28 38.48
C GLN A 10 -37.94 83.13 37.98
N ALA A 11 -37.53 83.93 37.00
CA ALA A 11 -36.14 83.92 36.51
C ALA A 11 -35.14 84.42 37.58
N ARG A 12 -35.50 85.44 38.37
CA ARG A 12 -34.68 85.92 39.50
C ARG A 12 -34.63 84.92 40.66
N VAL A 13 -35.75 84.26 40.97
CA VAL A 13 -35.81 83.20 42.01
C VAL A 13 -35.05 81.95 41.56
N SER A 14 -35.13 81.58 40.27
CA SER A 14 -34.34 80.49 39.68
C SER A 14 -32.85 80.79 39.74
N ASN A 15 -32.44 82.02 39.39
CA ASN A 15 -31.06 82.48 39.53
C ASN A 15 -30.58 82.55 40.98
N ALA A 16 -31.46 82.86 41.93
CA ALA A 16 -31.15 82.85 43.35
C ALA A 16 -31.03 81.42 43.89
N ARG A 17 -31.90 80.49 43.46
CA ARG A 17 -31.81 79.06 43.81
C ARG A 17 -30.57 78.39 43.22
N GLN A 18 -30.21 78.69 41.97
CA GLN A 18 -28.98 78.18 41.36
C GLN A 18 -27.73 78.75 42.02
N ARG A 19 -27.72 80.04 42.39
CA ARG A 19 -26.64 80.62 43.21
C ARG A 19 -26.57 80.01 44.61
N ALA A 20 -27.70 79.85 45.29
CA ALA A 20 -27.75 79.21 46.59
C ALA A 20 -27.32 77.73 46.53
N LEU A 21 -27.63 77.02 45.44
CA LEU A 21 -27.18 75.64 45.23
C LEU A 21 -25.67 75.58 44.95
N MET A 22 -25.12 76.55 44.20
CA MET A 22 -23.68 76.69 44.00
C MET A 22 -22.95 77.04 45.31
N ASP A 23 -23.46 78.00 46.09
CA ASP A 23 -22.85 78.45 47.34
C ASP A 23 -22.99 77.44 48.48
N MET A 24 -24.10 76.69 48.55
CA MET A 24 -24.35 75.74 49.65
C MET A 24 -23.99 74.29 49.33
N MET A 25 -24.01 73.86 48.06
CA MET A 25 -23.78 72.45 47.67
C MET A 25 -22.94 72.29 46.39
N GLY A 26 -22.19 73.32 45.96
CA GLY A 26 -21.27 73.22 44.82
C GLY A 26 -21.95 72.94 43.47
N GLY A 27 -23.27 73.11 43.37
CA GLY A 27 -24.04 72.98 42.12
C GLY A 27 -24.60 71.60 41.79
N VAL A 28 -24.52 70.59 42.68
CA VAL A 28 -25.09 69.25 42.45
C VAL A 28 -25.91 68.80 43.67
N LEU A 29 -27.15 68.31 43.45
CA LEU A 29 -28.07 67.89 44.53
C LEU A 29 -27.76 66.51 45.13
N GLU A 30 -27.16 65.60 44.34
CA GLU A 30 -26.73 64.27 44.77
C GLU A 30 -25.32 64.02 44.26
N VAL A 31 -24.34 63.92 45.17
CA VAL A 31 -22.95 63.59 44.80
C VAL A 31 -22.93 62.12 44.38
N LYS A 32 -22.83 61.84 43.07
CA LYS A 32 -22.57 60.47 42.61
C LYS A 32 -21.13 60.14 42.96
N LYS A 33 -20.84 58.87 43.30
CA LYS A 33 -19.46 58.45 43.61
C LYS A 33 -18.46 58.73 42.48
N GLU A 34 -18.96 58.84 41.24
CA GLU A 34 -18.21 59.25 40.05
C GLU A 34 -17.78 60.73 40.08
N ASP A 35 -18.51 61.59 40.79
CA ASP A 35 -18.23 63.04 40.88
C ASP A 35 -17.00 63.31 41.77
N ILE A 36 -16.67 62.40 42.70
CA ILE A 36 -15.46 62.44 43.54
C ILE A 36 -14.18 62.41 42.67
N LEU A 37 -14.24 61.76 41.50
CA LEU A 37 -13.14 61.72 40.53
C LEU A 37 -13.02 63.02 39.71
N ARG A 38 -14.08 63.82 39.63
CA ARG A 38 -14.12 65.09 38.88
C ARG A 38 -13.93 66.31 39.76
N MET A 39 -14.06 66.15 41.08
CA MET A 39 -13.91 67.20 42.05
C MET A 39 -12.44 67.65 42.15
N VAL A 40 -12.21 68.95 41.93
CA VAL A 40 -10.89 69.59 42.01
C VAL A 40 -10.98 70.67 43.08
N ILE A 41 -10.12 70.59 44.10
CA ILE A 41 -10.07 71.63 45.13
C ILE A 41 -9.28 72.81 44.56
N PRO A 42 -9.91 73.99 44.38
CA PRO A 42 -9.24 75.15 43.79
C PRO A 42 -8.06 75.58 44.66
N GLN A 43 -6.92 75.87 44.02
CA GLN A 43 -5.72 76.32 44.72
C GLN A 43 -5.98 77.68 45.37
N PRO A 44 -5.61 77.86 46.65
CA PRO A 44 -5.70 79.16 47.31
C PRO A 44 -4.88 80.22 46.56
N ALA A 45 -5.44 81.41 46.35
CA ALA A 45 -4.84 82.47 45.51
C ALA A 45 -3.44 82.93 45.96
N PHE A 46 -3.07 82.72 47.23
CA PHE A 46 -1.76 83.07 47.77
C PHE A 46 -0.65 82.06 47.41
N MET A 47 -0.98 80.84 46.95
CA MET A 47 0.00 79.85 46.47
C MET A 47 0.79 80.30 45.23
N ALA A 48 0.33 81.36 44.54
CA ALA A 48 1.07 81.98 43.44
C ALA A 48 2.26 82.84 43.90
N LYS A 49 2.39 83.12 45.21
CA LYS A 49 3.49 83.89 45.83
C LYS A 49 4.46 82.94 46.55
N ALA A 50 5.75 83.30 46.59
CA ALA A 50 6.80 82.47 47.20
C ALA A 50 6.59 82.19 48.70
N ASP A 51 6.86 80.94 49.12
CA ASP A 51 6.58 80.36 50.46
C ASP A 51 7.16 81.15 51.65
N ALA A 52 8.19 81.96 51.41
CA ALA A 52 8.86 82.77 52.42
C ALA A 52 8.02 83.98 52.90
N LEU A 53 7.02 84.42 52.11
CA LEU A 53 6.20 85.60 52.38
C LEU A 53 4.83 85.27 52.99
N TRP A 54 4.57 84.01 53.31
CA TRP A 54 3.28 83.60 53.87
C TRP A 54 3.17 84.00 55.34
N THR A 55 2.06 84.66 55.66
CA THR A 55 1.64 84.92 57.05
C THR A 55 1.27 83.62 57.78
N GLU A 56 1.28 83.61 59.11
CA GLU A 56 0.94 82.41 59.90
C GLU A 56 -0.48 81.89 59.61
N GLU A 57 -1.41 82.79 59.26
CA GLU A 57 -2.77 82.45 58.86
C GLU A 57 -2.82 81.79 57.47
N GLU A 58 -2.03 82.27 56.50
CA GLU A 58 -1.88 81.67 55.17
C GLU A 58 -1.22 80.28 55.24
N ARG A 59 -0.24 80.09 56.15
CA ARG A 59 0.34 78.76 56.44
C ARG A 59 -0.67 77.77 57.01
N LYS A 60 -1.62 78.25 57.82
CA LYS A 60 -2.71 77.42 58.36
C LYS A 60 -3.71 77.04 57.26
N GLN A 61 -4.08 77.98 56.40
CA GLN A 61 -4.94 77.75 55.24
C GLN A 61 -4.31 76.78 54.22
N PHE A 62 -2.99 76.82 54.04
CA PHE A 62 -2.24 75.85 53.23
C PHE A 62 -2.33 74.43 53.80
N LYS A 63 -2.12 74.26 55.11
CA LYS A 63 -2.25 72.95 55.79
C LYS A 63 -3.66 72.39 55.68
N ASP A 64 -4.68 73.24 55.80
CA ASP A 64 -6.08 72.84 55.64
C ASP A 64 -6.40 72.48 54.17
N TYR A 65 -5.83 73.19 53.19
CA TYR A 65 -5.93 72.83 51.77
C TYR A 65 -5.25 71.50 51.47
N GLU A 66 -4.01 71.29 51.93
CA GLU A 66 -3.30 70.01 51.77
C GLU A 66 -4.07 68.85 52.41
N LYS A 67 -4.63 69.07 53.59
CA LYS A 67 -5.42 68.05 54.28
C LYS A 67 -6.66 67.67 53.46
N LYS A 68 -7.40 68.65 52.95
CA LYS A 68 -8.56 68.41 52.08
C LYS A 68 -8.17 67.73 50.76
N VAL A 69 -7.04 68.10 50.15
CA VAL A 69 -6.54 67.44 48.93
C VAL A 69 -6.12 66.00 49.20
N LYS A 70 -5.48 65.73 50.35
CA LYS A 70 -5.14 64.37 50.79
C LYS A 70 -6.39 63.54 51.03
N GLU A 71 -7.37 64.06 51.78
CA GLU A 71 -8.66 63.38 52.03
C GLU A 71 -9.39 63.07 50.72
N LEU A 72 -9.45 64.02 49.77
CA LEU A 72 -10.07 63.82 48.47
C LEU A 72 -9.33 62.77 47.62
N ASN A 73 -8.00 62.77 47.65
CA ASN A 73 -7.21 61.73 46.97
C ASN A 73 -7.40 60.34 47.61
N GLU A 74 -7.49 60.26 48.94
CA GLU A 74 -7.80 59.01 49.64
C GLU A 74 -9.20 58.47 49.30
N GLU A 75 -10.20 59.34 49.18
CA GLU A 75 -11.54 58.96 48.73
C GLU A 75 -11.56 58.50 47.27
N ARG A 76 -10.84 59.19 46.38
CA ARG A 76 -10.65 58.76 44.98
C ARG A 76 -9.97 57.39 44.89
N ASP A 77 -8.96 57.14 45.71
CA ASP A 77 -8.25 55.86 45.75
C ASP A 77 -9.11 54.74 46.34
N LYS A 78 -9.90 55.02 47.38
CA LYS A 78 -10.90 54.07 47.92
C LYS A 78 -11.93 53.71 46.85
N TYR A 79 -12.44 54.70 46.11
CA TYR A 79 -13.41 54.46 45.04
C TYR A 79 -12.79 53.70 43.87
N ARG A 80 -11.57 54.07 43.42
CA ARG A 80 -10.81 53.33 42.40
C ARG A 80 -10.63 51.87 42.80
N LYS A 81 -10.18 51.60 44.02
CA LYS A 81 -10.02 50.23 44.53
C LYS A 81 -11.34 49.47 44.55
N SER A 82 -12.46 50.12 44.92
CA SER A 82 -13.77 49.48 44.89
C SER A 82 -14.18 49.07 43.47
N LEU A 83 -13.98 49.96 42.48
CA LEU A 83 -14.24 49.67 41.07
C LEU A 83 -13.32 48.58 40.53
N GLU A 84 -12.03 48.58 40.89
CA GLU A 84 -11.09 47.52 40.52
C GLU A 84 -11.53 46.15 41.09
N THR A 85 -12.04 46.12 42.32
CA THR A 85 -12.56 44.87 42.90
C THR A 85 -13.83 44.39 42.24
N GLU A 86 -14.75 45.30 41.88
CA GLU A 86 -15.97 44.95 41.13
C GLU A 86 -15.62 44.46 39.72
N LEU A 87 -14.70 45.14 39.04
CA LEU A 87 -14.18 44.73 37.74
C LEU A 87 -13.58 43.33 37.81
N LYS A 88 -12.71 43.05 38.80
CA LYS A 88 -12.14 41.70 39.00
C LYS A 88 -13.20 40.65 39.30
N LYS A 89 -14.21 40.97 40.12
CA LYS A 89 -15.32 40.05 40.41
C LYS A 89 -16.13 39.74 39.14
N LEU A 90 -16.43 40.75 38.32
CA LEU A 90 -17.13 40.59 37.05
C LEU A 90 -16.28 39.78 36.06
N GLN A 91 -14.99 40.06 35.95
CA GLN A 91 -14.07 39.28 35.09
C GLN A 91 -14.03 37.80 35.51
N ASN A 92 -13.89 37.51 36.81
CA ASN A 92 -13.90 36.14 37.31
C ASN A 92 -15.25 35.45 37.04
N SER A 93 -16.37 36.15 37.27
CA SER A 93 -17.70 35.62 37.00
C SER A 93 -17.93 35.33 35.51
N ILE A 94 -17.46 36.21 34.62
CA ILE A 94 -17.50 35.98 33.17
C ILE A 94 -16.65 34.76 32.82
N GLN A 95 -15.42 34.67 33.33
CA GLN A 95 -14.53 33.53 33.06
C GLN A 95 -15.14 32.21 33.50
N GLU A 96 -15.70 32.15 34.71
CA GLU A 96 -16.36 30.95 35.24
C GLU A 96 -17.60 30.59 34.41
N SER A 97 -18.41 31.57 34.03
CA SER A 97 -19.58 31.36 33.16
C SER A 97 -19.19 30.82 31.78
N THR A 98 -18.14 31.38 31.17
CA THR A 98 -17.61 30.90 29.89
C THR A 98 -17.07 29.49 29.99
N GLN A 99 -16.27 29.18 31.02
CA GLN A 99 -15.75 27.82 31.25
C GLN A 99 -16.88 26.81 31.46
N ASN A 100 -17.89 27.17 32.25
CA ASN A 100 -19.07 26.32 32.45
C ASN A 100 -19.81 26.10 31.13
N PHE A 101 -20.03 27.14 30.34
CA PHE A 101 -20.67 27.01 29.02
C PHE A 101 -19.86 26.09 28.09
N ASP A 102 -18.55 26.27 28.00
CA ASP A 102 -17.67 25.45 27.18
C ASP A 102 -17.69 23.97 27.61
N GLU A 103 -17.76 23.70 28.93
CA GLU A 103 -17.91 22.33 29.43
C GLU A 103 -19.27 21.72 29.07
N HIS A 104 -20.36 22.49 29.11
CA HIS A 104 -21.67 22.03 28.65
C HIS A 104 -21.66 21.77 27.14
N LEU A 105 -21.04 22.65 26.35
CA LEU A 105 -20.91 22.50 24.90
C LEU A 105 -20.08 21.26 24.56
N LYS A 106 -18.96 21.03 25.27
CA LYS A 106 -18.14 19.82 25.11
C LYS A 106 -18.93 18.56 25.42
N ARG A 107 -19.67 18.53 26.53
CA ARG A 107 -20.54 17.38 26.88
C ARG A 107 -21.64 17.15 25.85
N LEU A 108 -22.22 18.22 25.29
CA LEU A 108 -23.22 18.11 24.22
C LEU A 108 -22.58 17.56 22.94
N PHE A 109 -21.40 18.05 22.56
CA PHE A 109 -20.65 17.56 21.41
C PHE A 109 -20.30 16.07 21.55
N GLU A 110 -19.79 15.64 22.71
CA GLU A 110 -19.52 14.22 22.99
C GLU A 110 -20.78 13.35 22.89
N ARG A 111 -21.94 13.86 23.35
CA ARG A 111 -23.23 13.17 23.20
C ARG A 111 -23.66 13.08 21.74
N ARG A 112 -23.50 14.16 20.98
CA ARG A 112 -23.82 14.19 19.54
C ARG A 112 -22.97 13.18 18.77
N VAL A 113 -21.66 13.18 18.98
CA VAL A 113 -20.74 12.23 18.32
C VAL A 113 -21.11 10.79 18.66
N LYS A 114 -21.44 10.49 19.93
CA LYS A 114 -21.89 9.15 20.33
C LYS A 114 -23.22 8.77 19.66
N ALA A 115 -24.16 9.69 19.56
CA ALA A 115 -25.44 9.45 18.89
C ALA A 115 -25.25 9.19 17.39
N GLU A 116 -24.49 10.04 16.70
CA GLU A 116 -24.15 9.86 15.27
C GLU A 116 -23.41 8.54 15.04
N MET A 117 -22.47 8.17 15.91
CA MET A 117 -21.77 6.89 15.83
C MET A 117 -22.73 5.69 15.91
N VAL A 118 -23.68 5.70 16.84
CA VAL A 118 -24.68 4.61 16.97
C VAL A 118 -25.63 4.59 15.78
N VAL A 119 -26.09 5.74 15.30
CA VAL A 119 -26.95 5.84 14.11
C VAL A 119 -26.23 5.24 12.89
N ASN A 120 -25.00 5.68 12.62
CA ASN A 120 -24.21 5.15 11.51
C ASN A 120 -23.93 3.64 11.67
N GLN A 121 -23.75 3.17 12.91
CA GLN A 121 -23.56 1.74 13.19
C GLN A 121 -24.81 0.93 12.80
N GLU A 122 -25.99 1.36 13.23
CA GLU A 122 -27.24 0.69 12.91
C GLU A 122 -27.59 0.82 11.42
N GLU A 123 -27.34 1.96 10.79
CA GLU A 123 -27.50 2.14 9.33
C GLU A 123 -26.61 1.17 8.54
N LEU A 124 -25.33 1.04 8.92
CA LEU A 124 -24.43 0.08 8.29
C LEU A 124 -24.90 -1.37 8.49
N LYS A 125 -25.40 -1.69 9.69
CA LYS A 125 -25.97 -3.02 9.98
C LYS A 125 -27.21 -3.30 9.14
N ILE A 126 -28.12 -2.33 9.01
CA ILE A 126 -29.30 -2.45 8.13
C ILE A 126 -28.86 -2.68 6.70
N ASN A 127 -27.92 -1.89 6.18
CA ASN A 127 -27.41 -2.03 4.82
C ASN A 127 -26.78 -3.41 4.58
N ASN A 128 -25.99 -3.92 5.52
CA ASN A 128 -25.39 -5.24 5.44
C ASN A 128 -26.44 -6.37 5.47
N LEU A 129 -27.49 -6.22 6.29
CA LEU A 129 -28.60 -7.17 6.34
C LEU A 129 -29.40 -7.15 5.04
N VAL A 130 -29.71 -5.97 4.50
CA VAL A 130 -30.40 -5.83 3.21
C VAL A 130 -29.57 -6.47 2.10
N PHE A 131 -28.26 -6.19 2.05
CA PHE A 131 -27.35 -6.82 1.08
C PHE A 131 -27.35 -8.35 1.23
N SER A 132 -27.30 -8.85 2.46
CA SER A 132 -27.32 -10.30 2.73
C SER A 132 -28.64 -10.94 2.30
N LEU A 133 -29.78 -10.27 2.52
CA LEU A 133 -31.09 -10.73 2.07
C LEU A 133 -31.22 -10.74 0.55
N LEU A 134 -30.70 -9.71 -0.13
CA LEU A 134 -30.67 -9.66 -1.60
C LEU A 134 -29.84 -10.80 -2.19
N LEU A 135 -28.69 -11.11 -1.58
CA LEU A 135 -27.88 -12.26 -2.00
C LEU A 135 -28.60 -13.59 -1.77
N ASP A 136 -29.27 -13.79 -0.63
CA ASP A 136 -30.05 -15.01 -0.37
C ASP A 136 -31.24 -15.16 -1.34
N GLU A 137 -31.90 -14.04 -1.70
CA GLU A 137 -32.94 -14.01 -2.72
C GLU A 137 -32.38 -14.36 -4.11
N GLU A 138 -31.22 -13.81 -4.49
CA GLU A 138 -30.54 -14.14 -5.75
C GLU A 138 -30.18 -15.63 -5.81
N LEU A 139 -29.55 -16.18 -4.77
CA LEU A 139 -29.21 -17.59 -4.66
C LEU A 139 -30.46 -18.47 -4.73
N SER A 140 -31.54 -18.10 -4.04
CA SER A 140 -32.79 -18.84 -4.04
C SER A 140 -33.50 -18.77 -5.40
N SER A 141 -33.48 -17.62 -6.08
CA SER A 141 -34.04 -17.48 -7.43
C SER A 141 -33.28 -18.32 -8.45
N ARG A 142 -31.94 -18.36 -8.36
CA ARG A 142 -31.09 -19.20 -9.20
C ARG A 142 -31.32 -20.68 -8.94
N GLU A 143 -31.46 -21.08 -7.67
CA GLU A 143 -31.81 -22.45 -7.29
C GLU A 143 -33.17 -22.87 -7.87
N GLN A 144 -34.18 -22.02 -7.77
CA GLN A 144 -35.50 -22.26 -8.38
C GLN A 144 -35.40 -22.38 -9.90
N PHE A 145 -34.63 -21.51 -10.56
CA PHE A 145 -34.41 -21.56 -12.00
C PHE A 145 -33.76 -22.89 -12.42
N LEU A 146 -32.69 -23.31 -11.75
CA LEU A 146 -32.01 -24.57 -12.05
C LEU A 146 -32.90 -25.79 -11.81
N ASN A 147 -33.69 -25.79 -10.73
CA ASN A 147 -34.67 -26.84 -10.47
C ASN A 147 -35.73 -26.92 -11.58
N ASN A 148 -36.28 -25.78 -12.00
CA ASN A 148 -37.25 -25.73 -13.10
C ASN A 148 -36.63 -26.17 -14.44
N TYR A 149 -35.37 -25.81 -14.69
CA TYR A 149 -34.64 -26.24 -15.88
C TYR A 149 -34.37 -27.75 -15.87
N LEU A 150 -33.99 -28.30 -14.71
CA LEU A 150 -33.79 -29.72 -14.51
C LEU A 150 -35.08 -30.51 -14.76
N LEU A 151 -36.21 -30.05 -14.24
CA LEU A 151 -37.53 -30.67 -14.48
C LEU A 151 -37.87 -30.70 -15.97
N LYS A 152 -37.70 -29.58 -16.69
CA LYS A 152 -37.92 -29.54 -18.15
C LYS A 152 -37.02 -30.52 -18.91
N LYS A 153 -35.76 -30.64 -18.50
CA LYS A 153 -34.82 -31.58 -19.12
C LYS A 153 -35.17 -33.03 -18.81
N GLN A 154 -35.66 -33.33 -17.61
CA GLN A 154 -36.19 -34.67 -17.26
C GLN A 154 -37.45 -35.02 -18.07
N GLU A 155 -38.34 -34.06 -18.32
CA GLU A 155 -39.48 -34.24 -19.22
C GLU A 155 -39.01 -34.52 -20.66
N GLU A 156 -38.06 -33.75 -21.18
CA GLU A 156 -37.45 -33.98 -22.50
C GLU A 156 -36.83 -35.38 -22.59
N LYS A 157 -36.10 -35.82 -21.56
CA LYS A 157 -35.52 -37.16 -21.44
C LYS A 157 -36.55 -38.28 -21.48
N SER A 158 -37.69 -38.08 -20.82
CA SER A 158 -38.80 -39.03 -20.89
C SER A 158 -39.36 -39.13 -22.32
N GLY A 159 -39.47 -37.99 -23.02
CA GLY A 159 -39.93 -37.92 -24.41
C GLY A 159 -38.97 -38.60 -25.40
N THR A 160 -37.67 -38.37 -25.26
CA THR A 160 -36.64 -39.03 -26.10
C THR A 160 -36.59 -40.53 -25.84
N SER A 161 -36.71 -40.96 -24.59
CA SER A 161 -36.76 -42.37 -24.21
C SER A 161 -37.96 -43.11 -24.84
N ILE A 162 -39.15 -42.50 -24.81
CA ILE A 162 -40.35 -43.04 -25.47
C ILE A 162 -40.14 -43.11 -27.00
N ALA A 163 -39.55 -42.08 -27.60
CA ALA A 163 -39.27 -42.07 -29.03
C ALA A 163 -38.26 -43.15 -29.45
N ILE A 164 -37.24 -43.42 -28.63
CA ILE A 164 -36.29 -44.53 -28.83
C ILE A 164 -37.01 -45.86 -28.73
N GLN A 165 -37.86 -46.05 -27.71
CA GLN A 165 -38.61 -47.29 -27.52
C GLN A 165 -39.47 -47.60 -28.76
N LYS A 166 -40.21 -46.60 -29.26
CA LYS A 166 -40.99 -46.75 -30.49
C LYS A 166 -40.12 -47.06 -31.71
N ALA A 167 -38.99 -46.38 -31.87
CA ALA A 167 -38.07 -46.63 -32.98
C ALA A 167 -37.45 -48.05 -32.93
N ARG A 168 -37.24 -48.61 -31.73
CA ARG A 168 -36.81 -50.00 -31.55
C ARG A 168 -37.90 -50.99 -31.95
N GLU A 169 -39.14 -50.76 -31.50
CA GLU A 169 -40.30 -51.57 -31.88
C GLU A 169 -40.50 -51.59 -33.40
N ASP A 170 -40.45 -50.41 -34.05
CA ASP A 170 -40.55 -50.29 -35.51
C ASP A 170 -39.41 -51.03 -36.23
N LEU A 171 -38.18 -50.94 -35.70
CA LEU A 171 -37.01 -51.64 -36.23
C LEU A 171 -37.16 -53.17 -36.11
N ASP A 172 -37.64 -53.66 -34.97
CA ASP A 172 -37.84 -55.09 -34.73
C ASP A 172 -38.90 -55.68 -35.66
N VAL A 173 -40.04 -54.98 -35.83
CA VAL A 173 -41.07 -55.36 -36.81
C VAL A 173 -40.47 -55.37 -38.22
N PHE A 174 -39.74 -54.34 -38.61
CA PHE A 174 -39.15 -54.27 -39.96
C PHE A 174 -38.09 -55.36 -40.20
N LYS A 175 -37.34 -55.71 -39.17
CA LYS A 175 -36.36 -56.80 -39.17
C LYS A 175 -37.04 -58.16 -39.32
N GLU A 176 -38.15 -58.41 -38.62
CA GLU A 176 -38.94 -59.64 -38.78
C GLU A 176 -39.42 -59.79 -40.23
N HIS A 177 -39.91 -58.73 -40.85
CA HIS A 177 -40.32 -58.74 -42.25
C HIS A 177 -39.16 -59.04 -43.21
N HIS A 178 -37.97 -58.47 -42.95
CA HIS A 178 -36.77 -58.78 -43.71
C HIS A 178 -36.37 -60.25 -43.56
N ASP A 179 -36.38 -60.78 -42.34
CA ASP A 179 -35.98 -62.16 -42.05
C ASP A 179 -36.96 -63.18 -42.65
N ASN A 180 -38.26 -62.85 -42.69
CA ASN A 180 -39.28 -63.63 -43.41
C ASN A 180 -38.98 -63.69 -44.91
N LEU A 181 -38.67 -62.55 -45.56
CA LEU A 181 -38.30 -62.53 -46.98
C LEU A 181 -37.02 -63.32 -47.26
N VAL A 182 -36.02 -63.25 -46.36
CA VAL A 182 -34.80 -64.07 -46.45
C VAL A 182 -35.11 -65.55 -46.29
N ALA A 183 -36.06 -65.93 -45.45
CA ALA A 183 -36.51 -67.30 -45.29
C ALA A 183 -37.24 -67.80 -46.55
N GLU A 184 -38.17 -67.02 -47.09
CA GLU A 184 -38.84 -67.29 -48.38
C GLU A 184 -37.83 -67.44 -49.51
N ASP A 185 -36.80 -66.58 -49.54
CA ASP A 185 -35.73 -66.64 -50.54
C ASP A 185 -34.97 -67.97 -50.48
N LYS A 186 -34.64 -68.43 -49.26
CA LYS A 186 -34.03 -69.75 -49.05
C LYS A 186 -34.96 -70.89 -49.42
N ILE A 187 -36.27 -70.74 -49.22
CA ILE A 187 -37.27 -71.75 -49.62
C ILE A 187 -37.33 -71.87 -51.14
N LEU A 188 -37.45 -70.76 -51.88
CA LEU A 188 -37.46 -70.74 -53.36
C LEU A 188 -36.20 -71.39 -53.95
N GLU A 189 -35.06 -71.22 -53.28
CA GLU A 189 -33.82 -71.86 -53.71
C GLU A 189 -33.79 -73.37 -53.46
N ARG A 190 -34.38 -73.83 -52.35
CA ARG A 190 -34.47 -75.27 -52.01
C ARG A 190 -35.58 -75.97 -52.80
N SER A 191 -36.68 -75.27 -53.11
CA SER A 191 -37.81 -75.81 -53.88
C SER A 191 -37.49 -75.96 -55.35
N PHE A 192 -36.58 -75.14 -55.90
CA PHE A 192 -36.16 -75.21 -57.31
C PHE A 192 -35.77 -76.64 -57.73
N LYS A 193 -34.92 -77.34 -56.96
CA LYS A 193 -34.53 -78.72 -57.31
C LYS A 193 -35.67 -79.74 -57.19
N LYS A 194 -36.71 -79.44 -56.41
CA LYS A 194 -37.91 -80.29 -56.26
C LYS A 194 -38.89 -80.08 -57.42
N GLU A 195 -39.06 -78.83 -57.86
CA GLU A 195 -39.95 -78.44 -58.97
C GLU A 195 -39.53 -79.05 -60.32
N PHE A 196 -38.22 -79.28 -60.53
CA PHE A 196 -37.68 -79.88 -61.76
C PHE A 196 -37.23 -81.35 -61.56
N SER A 197 -37.74 -82.05 -60.55
CA SER A 197 -37.30 -83.42 -60.21
C SER A 197 -37.69 -84.50 -61.22
N GLU A 198 -38.67 -84.22 -62.10
CA GLU A 198 -39.13 -85.10 -63.18
C GLU A 198 -38.17 -85.11 -64.39
N MET A 199 -37.15 -84.25 -64.40
CA MET A 199 -36.18 -84.10 -65.48
C MET A 199 -34.86 -84.86 -65.24
N SER A 200 -34.05 -85.04 -66.29
CA SER A 200 -32.72 -85.63 -66.16
C SER A 200 -31.79 -84.76 -65.29
N GLY A 201 -31.04 -85.38 -64.37
CA GLY A 201 -30.20 -84.64 -63.40
C GLY A 201 -29.19 -83.68 -64.04
N HIS A 202 -28.66 -84.00 -65.22
CA HIS A 202 -27.76 -83.13 -65.99
C HIS A 202 -28.46 -81.85 -66.48
N GLN A 203 -29.71 -81.95 -66.96
CA GLN A 203 -30.48 -80.78 -67.39
C GLN A 203 -30.87 -79.89 -66.21
N VAL A 204 -31.22 -80.48 -65.06
CA VAL A 204 -31.52 -79.74 -63.82
C VAL A 204 -30.30 -78.95 -63.33
N ASP A 205 -29.09 -79.51 -63.42
CA ASP A 205 -27.86 -78.81 -63.02
C ASP A 205 -27.50 -77.65 -63.97
N ILE A 206 -27.76 -77.79 -65.27
CA ILE A 206 -27.61 -76.69 -66.24
C ILE A 206 -28.61 -75.57 -65.92
N LEU A 207 -29.88 -75.90 -65.70
CA LEU A 207 -30.90 -74.93 -65.32
C LEU A 207 -30.58 -74.27 -63.99
N TYR A 208 -30.07 -75.00 -62.99
CA TYR A 208 -29.68 -74.42 -61.70
C TYR A 208 -28.53 -73.40 -61.83
N LYS A 209 -27.56 -73.64 -62.72
CA LYS A 209 -26.51 -72.64 -63.04
C LYS A 209 -27.10 -71.38 -63.68
N LEU A 210 -28.09 -71.52 -64.56
CA LEU A 210 -28.82 -70.40 -65.16
C LEU A 210 -29.74 -69.69 -64.17
N PHE A 211 -30.30 -70.42 -63.20
CA PHE A 211 -31.12 -69.90 -62.09
C PHE A 211 -30.31 -69.03 -61.14
N LYS A 212 -29.02 -69.34 -60.96
CA LYS A 212 -28.08 -68.55 -60.16
C LYS A 212 -27.44 -67.38 -60.91
N ARG A 213 -27.55 -67.35 -62.24
CA ARG A 213 -27.04 -66.25 -63.06
C ARG A 213 -27.89 -65.00 -62.85
N ARG A 214 -27.23 -63.85 -62.64
CA ARG A 214 -27.88 -62.54 -62.48
C ARG A 214 -27.46 -61.60 -63.61
N PRO A 215 -28.32 -60.65 -64.03
CA PRO A 215 -27.91 -59.61 -64.95
C PRO A 215 -26.75 -58.79 -64.41
N ARG A 216 -25.73 -58.54 -65.24
CA ARG A 216 -24.64 -57.61 -64.90
C ARG A 216 -25.15 -56.19 -65.09
N VAL A 217 -25.74 -55.61 -64.05
CA VAL A 217 -26.14 -54.20 -64.09
C VAL A 217 -24.87 -53.36 -64.17
N HIS A 218 -24.63 -52.72 -65.32
CA HIS A 218 -23.59 -51.70 -65.46
C HIS A 218 -23.95 -50.56 -64.52
N LYS A 219 -23.13 -50.32 -63.49
CA LYS A 219 -23.26 -49.11 -62.66
C LYS A 219 -23.03 -47.91 -63.58
N GLN A 220 -24.09 -47.30 -64.09
CA GLN A 220 -23.97 -45.96 -64.63
C GLN A 220 -23.44 -45.11 -63.48
N LYS A 221 -22.27 -44.50 -63.67
CA LYS A 221 -21.79 -43.43 -62.80
C LYS A 221 -22.91 -42.38 -62.80
N THR A 222 -23.69 -42.33 -61.74
CA THR A 222 -24.53 -41.17 -61.47
C THR A 222 -23.54 -40.02 -61.36
N GLN A 223 -23.45 -39.19 -62.40
CA GLN A 223 -22.89 -37.85 -62.25
C GLN A 223 -23.68 -37.25 -61.09
N ALA A 224 -22.98 -36.94 -60.01
CA ALA A 224 -23.53 -36.12 -58.95
C ALA A 224 -23.87 -34.78 -59.61
N ASP A 225 -25.14 -34.59 -59.97
CA ASP A 225 -25.64 -33.29 -60.36
C ASP A 225 -25.38 -32.34 -59.18
N VAL A 226 -24.47 -31.41 -59.42
CA VAL A 226 -24.03 -30.35 -58.49
C VAL A 226 -25.17 -29.34 -58.21
N ASN A 227 -26.39 -29.59 -58.71
CA ASN A 227 -27.53 -28.67 -58.65
C ASN A 227 -28.58 -28.98 -57.57
N SER A 228 -28.27 -29.78 -56.55
CA SER A 228 -29.16 -29.92 -55.37
C SER A 228 -28.53 -29.35 -54.11
N LEU A 229 -28.20 -28.05 -54.15
CA LEU A 229 -27.78 -27.26 -52.98
C LEU A 229 -28.97 -26.51 -52.34
N VAL A 230 -30.20 -26.98 -52.55
CA VAL A 230 -31.41 -26.41 -51.92
C VAL A 230 -31.81 -27.31 -50.75
N PRO A 231 -31.66 -26.88 -49.49
CA PRO A 231 -32.03 -27.68 -48.31
C PRO A 231 -33.51 -28.11 -48.25
N TYR A 232 -34.37 -27.49 -49.07
CA TYR A 232 -35.82 -27.70 -49.14
C TYR A 232 -36.34 -28.16 -50.52
N GLY A 233 -35.45 -28.53 -51.46
CA GLY A 233 -35.90 -29.06 -52.76
C GLY A 233 -36.38 -30.50 -52.63
N ASP A 234 -37.49 -30.84 -53.29
CA ASP A 234 -38.00 -32.22 -53.39
C ASP A 234 -36.93 -33.13 -54.01
N ARG A 235 -36.15 -33.79 -53.16
CA ARG A 235 -35.29 -34.89 -53.59
C ARG A 235 -36.20 -35.92 -54.27
N PRO A 236 -35.87 -36.46 -55.46
CA PRO A 236 -36.58 -37.61 -55.98
C PRO A 236 -36.47 -38.71 -54.92
N GLY A 237 -37.59 -38.97 -54.23
CA GLY A 237 -37.59 -39.83 -53.06
C GLY A 237 -36.97 -41.18 -53.39
N SER A 238 -36.26 -41.77 -52.42
CA SER A 238 -35.63 -43.10 -52.51
C SER A 238 -36.54 -44.14 -53.20
N GLY A 239 -37.87 -44.03 -53.02
CA GLY A 239 -38.87 -44.86 -53.69
C GLY A 239 -38.99 -44.72 -55.22
N LYS A 240 -38.74 -43.55 -55.83
CA LYS A 240 -38.74 -43.39 -57.30
C LYS A 240 -37.50 -44.03 -57.94
N LEU A 241 -36.32 -43.74 -57.38
CA LEU A 241 -35.06 -44.35 -57.82
C LEU A 241 -35.05 -45.87 -57.64
N SER A 242 -35.68 -46.39 -56.58
CA SER A 242 -35.85 -47.84 -56.39
C SER A 242 -36.75 -48.46 -57.47
N LYS A 243 -37.86 -47.83 -57.83
CA LYS A 243 -38.76 -48.32 -58.89
C LYS A 243 -38.08 -48.34 -60.26
N ASP A 244 -37.32 -47.31 -60.59
CA ASP A 244 -36.60 -47.23 -61.86
C ASP A 244 -35.48 -48.28 -61.94
N ASN A 245 -34.74 -48.48 -60.84
CA ASN A 245 -33.73 -49.53 -60.73
C ASN A 245 -34.32 -50.95 -60.85
N PHE A 246 -35.51 -51.18 -60.28
CA PHE A 246 -36.21 -52.45 -60.42
C PHE A 246 -36.68 -52.67 -61.87
N ALA A 247 -37.26 -51.64 -62.51
CA ALA A 247 -37.69 -51.72 -63.90
C ALA A 247 -36.50 -52.02 -64.84
N GLN A 248 -35.34 -51.40 -64.60
CA GLN A 248 -34.11 -51.69 -65.35
C GLN A 248 -33.60 -53.12 -65.12
N LEU A 249 -33.68 -53.63 -63.89
CA LEU A 249 -33.34 -55.02 -63.57
C LEU A 249 -34.27 -55.99 -64.32
N MET A 250 -35.58 -55.75 -64.32
CA MET A 250 -36.54 -56.60 -65.02
C MET A 250 -36.34 -56.58 -66.53
N LYS A 251 -36.02 -55.41 -67.11
CA LYS A 251 -35.66 -55.31 -68.54
C LYS A 251 -34.42 -56.13 -68.89
N SER A 252 -33.41 -56.15 -68.02
CA SER A 252 -32.22 -56.99 -68.23
C SER A 252 -32.48 -58.49 -68.02
N MET A 253 -33.56 -58.85 -67.30
CA MET A 253 -34.03 -60.24 -67.20
C MET A 253 -34.70 -60.70 -68.49
N ASP A 254 -35.44 -59.82 -69.19
CA ASP A 254 -36.02 -60.12 -70.51
C ASP A 254 -34.96 -60.58 -71.52
N GLU A 255 -33.78 -59.99 -71.49
CA GLU A 255 -32.64 -60.40 -72.34
C GLU A 255 -32.11 -61.80 -71.98
N LEU A 256 -32.12 -62.18 -70.70
CA LEU A 256 -31.67 -63.50 -70.23
C LEU A 256 -32.72 -64.60 -70.42
N ASP A 257 -34.01 -64.26 -70.39
CA ASP A 257 -35.14 -65.18 -70.60
C ASP A 257 -35.44 -65.44 -72.09
N ASN A 258 -34.77 -64.72 -73.00
CA ASN A 258 -34.91 -64.91 -74.44
C ASN A 258 -34.68 -66.37 -74.85
N ILE A 259 -35.53 -66.89 -75.74
CA ILE A 259 -35.54 -68.29 -76.25
C ILE A 259 -34.18 -68.69 -76.81
N ASN A 260 -33.40 -67.74 -77.34
CA ASN A 260 -32.04 -67.96 -77.83
C ASN A 260 -31.05 -68.46 -76.75
N ASN A 261 -31.36 -68.28 -75.46
CA ASN A 261 -30.54 -68.73 -74.34
C ASN A 261 -31.01 -70.07 -73.74
N MET A 262 -32.00 -70.72 -74.34
CA MET A 262 -32.53 -72.01 -73.89
C MET A 262 -31.54 -73.15 -74.22
N PRO A 263 -31.25 -74.07 -73.28
CA PRO A 263 -30.41 -75.25 -73.55
C PRO A 263 -30.99 -76.15 -74.65
N GLU A 264 -30.13 -76.72 -75.50
CA GLU A 264 -30.52 -77.64 -76.57
C GLU A 264 -31.20 -78.89 -76.01
N GLY A 265 -32.38 -79.23 -76.53
CA GLY A 265 -33.16 -80.41 -76.14
C GLY A 265 -34.14 -80.22 -74.97
N LEU A 266 -34.41 -78.97 -74.56
CA LEU A 266 -35.40 -78.63 -73.54
C LEU A 266 -36.75 -78.28 -74.17
N ASP A 267 -37.86 -78.71 -73.54
CA ASP A 267 -39.20 -78.37 -74.00
C ASP A 267 -39.54 -76.89 -73.73
N PRO A 268 -40.12 -76.14 -74.69
CA PRO A 268 -40.46 -74.73 -74.49
C PRO A 268 -41.36 -74.45 -73.28
N SER A 269 -42.25 -75.37 -72.88
CA SER A 269 -43.11 -75.16 -71.70
C SER A 269 -42.33 -75.22 -70.38
N VAL A 270 -41.30 -76.07 -70.34
CA VAL A 270 -40.37 -76.18 -69.20
C VAL A 270 -39.48 -74.96 -69.10
N TRP A 271 -39.06 -74.38 -70.24
CA TRP A 271 -38.31 -73.12 -70.28
C TRP A 271 -39.14 -71.94 -69.77
N GLU A 272 -40.41 -71.86 -70.15
CA GLU A 272 -41.33 -70.83 -69.66
C GLU A 272 -41.53 -70.94 -68.14
N HIS A 273 -41.75 -72.16 -67.62
CA HIS A 273 -41.84 -72.40 -66.18
C HIS A 273 -40.54 -72.03 -65.44
N PHE A 274 -39.37 -72.37 -65.99
CA PHE A 274 -38.07 -71.98 -65.47
C PHE A 274 -37.88 -70.45 -65.41
N CYS A 275 -38.25 -69.73 -66.47
CA CYS A 275 -38.17 -68.28 -66.52
C CYS A 275 -39.06 -67.64 -65.44
N ILE A 276 -40.26 -68.19 -65.20
CA ILE A 276 -41.16 -67.74 -64.13
C ILE A 276 -40.51 -67.95 -62.75
N SER A 277 -40.01 -69.16 -62.43
CA SER A 277 -39.35 -69.43 -61.14
C SER A 277 -38.08 -68.59 -60.95
N ARG A 278 -37.31 -68.34 -62.02
CA ARG A 278 -36.13 -67.46 -62.00
C ARG A 278 -36.51 -66.00 -61.73
N ARG A 279 -37.56 -65.48 -62.37
CA ARG A 279 -38.07 -64.11 -62.11
C ARG A 279 -38.58 -63.95 -60.69
N ALA A 280 -39.34 -64.92 -60.17
CA ALA A 280 -39.83 -64.91 -58.80
C ALA A 280 -38.67 -64.84 -57.78
N LYS A 281 -37.59 -65.60 -58.01
CA LYS A 281 -36.37 -65.55 -57.20
C LYS A 281 -35.66 -64.19 -57.27
N VAL A 282 -35.48 -63.65 -58.47
CA VAL A 282 -34.81 -62.35 -58.65
C VAL A 282 -35.61 -61.21 -58.02
N GLU A 283 -36.95 -61.25 -58.13
CA GLU A 283 -37.83 -60.30 -57.46
C GLU A 283 -37.71 -60.37 -55.94
N ASN A 284 -37.67 -61.59 -55.37
CA ASN A 284 -37.51 -61.75 -53.93
C ASN A 284 -36.14 -61.29 -53.43
N GLU A 285 -35.05 -61.62 -54.13
CA GLU A 285 -33.70 -61.12 -53.80
C GLU A 285 -33.61 -59.59 -53.87
N TYR A 286 -34.30 -58.97 -54.83
CA TYR A 286 -34.40 -57.51 -54.90
C TYR A 286 -35.15 -56.94 -53.69
N LYS A 287 -36.29 -57.55 -53.30
CA LYS A 287 -37.06 -57.16 -52.11
C LYS A 287 -36.23 -57.30 -50.83
N VAL A 288 -35.50 -58.41 -50.67
CA VAL A 288 -34.54 -58.62 -49.56
C VAL A 288 -33.50 -57.52 -49.53
N LYS A 289 -32.86 -57.20 -50.67
CA LYS A 289 -31.84 -56.16 -50.75
C LYS A 289 -32.39 -54.76 -50.43
N GLN A 290 -33.60 -54.45 -50.90
CA GLN A 290 -34.28 -53.18 -50.62
C GLN A 290 -34.60 -53.06 -49.13
N LYS A 291 -35.15 -54.11 -48.52
CA LYS A 291 -35.42 -54.15 -47.08
C LYS A 291 -34.13 -54.10 -46.26
N ALA A 292 -33.06 -54.77 -46.67
CA ALA A 292 -31.76 -54.68 -46.00
C ALA A 292 -31.22 -53.23 -45.98
N ALA A 293 -31.34 -52.49 -47.08
CA ALA A 293 -30.97 -51.07 -47.13
C ALA A 293 -31.85 -50.21 -46.20
N GLY A 294 -33.17 -50.46 -46.19
CA GLY A 294 -34.09 -49.79 -45.26
C GLY A 294 -33.78 -50.08 -43.78
N LEU A 295 -33.38 -51.31 -43.46
CA LEU A 295 -32.97 -51.69 -42.10
C LEU A 295 -31.72 -50.93 -41.68
N GLN A 296 -30.76 -50.76 -42.58
CA GLN A 296 -29.56 -49.95 -42.33
C GLN A 296 -29.92 -48.48 -42.08
N GLU A 297 -30.83 -47.89 -42.85
CA GLU A 297 -31.33 -46.52 -42.61
C GLU A 297 -32.02 -46.41 -41.24
N MET A 298 -32.90 -47.34 -40.89
CA MET A 298 -33.57 -47.35 -39.58
C MET A 298 -32.58 -47.55 -38.42
N MET A 299 -31.55 -48.38 -38.57
CA MET A 299 -30.47 -48.51 -37.59
C MET A 299 -29.69 -47.21 -37.41
N THR A 300 -29.40 -46.48 -38.49
CA THR A 300 -28.73 -45.17 -38.38
C THR A 300 -29.62 -44.12 -37.72
N PHE A 301 -30.93 -44.14 -38.00
CA PHE A 301 -31.90 -43.27 -37.33
C PHE A 301 -31.99 -43.56 -35.83
N LEU A 302 -32.06 -44.84 -35.44
CA LEU A 302 -32.08 -45.24 -34.03
C LEU A 302 -30.79 -44.81 -33.31
N ARG A 303 -29.62 -44.97 -33.95
CA ARG A 303 -28.35 -44.51 -33.39
C ARG A 303 -28.37 -43.01 -33.10
N LYS A 304 -28.82 -42.20 -34.06
CA LYS A 304 -28.94 -40.75 -33.87
C LYS A 304 -29.87 -40.40 -32.70
N ARG A 305 -31.00 -41.12 -32.55
CA ARG A 305 -31.91 -40.93 -31.41
C ARG A 305 -31.27 -41.27 -30.07
N LEU A 306 -30.44 -42.30 -30.01
CA LEU A 306 -29.66 -42.65 -28.82
C LEU A 306 -28.64 -41.56 -28.48
N GLU A 307 -27.92 -41.03 -29.47
CA GLU A 307 -26.98 -39.92 -29.29
C GLU A 307 -27.68 -38.66 -28.77
N ASP A 308 -28.85 -38.31 -29.31
CA ASP A 308 -29.66 -37.17 -28.84
C ASP A 308 -30.10 -37.37 -27.37
N ASP A 309 -30.48 -38.60 -26.99
CA ASP A 309 -30.91 -38.98 -25.64
C ASP A 309 -29.76 -38.98 -24.61
N GLU A 310 -28.57 -39.39 -25.01
CA GLU A 310 -27.33 -39.26 -24.22
C GLU A 310 -26.95 -37.78 -24.05
N ALA A 311 -27.11 -36.94 -25.08
CA ALA A 311 -26.86 -35.51 -24.97
C ALA A 311 -27.78 -34.83 -23.94
N VAL A 312 -29.07 -35.19 -23.93
CA VAL A 312 -30.02 -34.72 -22.90
C VAL A 312 -29.63 -35.23 -21.50
N GLN A 313 -29.15 -36.47 -21.39
CA GLN A 313 -28.68 -37.03 -20.11
C GLN A 313 -27.47 -36.27 -19.56
N HIS A 314 -26.47 -35.98 -20.39
CA HIS A 314 -25.31 -35.19 -19.99
C HIS A 314 -25.68 -33.76 -19.58
N GLU A 315 -26.69 -33.17 -20.23
CA GLU A 315 -27.23 -31.87 -19.83
C GLU A 315 -27.85 -31.91 -18.43
N ILE A 316 -28.68 -32.93 -18.14
CA ILE A 316 -29.27 -33.15 -16.82
C ILE A 316 -28.19 -33.27 -15.75
N GLU A 317 -27.17 -34.11 -16.01
CA GLU A 317 -26.05 -34.29 -15.09
C GLU A 317 -25.32 -32.97 -14.84
N ARG A 318 -25.02 -32.19 -15.89
CA ARG A 318 -24.35 -30.90 -15.74
C ARG A 318 -25.13 -29.92 -14.85
N VAL A 319 -26.44 -29.79 -15.10
CA VAL A 319 -27.33 -28.92 -14.31
C VAL A 319 -27.42 -29.40 -12.87
N PHE A 320 -27.48 -30.71 -12.65
CA PHE A 320 -27.53 -31.30 -11.31
C PHE A 320 -26.25 -31.01 -10.51
N HIS A 321 -25.08 -31.13 -11.11
CA HIS A 321 -23.82 -30.74 -10.45
C HIS A 321 -23.77 -29.24 -10.13
N GLU A 322 -24.27 -28.38 -11.03
CA GLU A 322 -24.36 -26.94 -10.77
C GLU A 322 -25.30 -26.63 -9.60
N LEU A 323 -26.43 -27.34 -9.50
CA LEU A 323 -27.38 -27.20 -8.40
C LEU A 323 -26.75 -27.58 -7.05
N ILE A 324 -26.02 -28.70 -6.99
CA ILE A 324 -25.30 -29.11 -5.78
C ILE A 324 -24.29 -28.03 -5.35
N ARG A 325 -23.50 -27.53 -6.29
CA ARG A 325 -22.52 -26.46 -6.01
C ARG A 325 -23.20 -25.21 -5.45
N LEU A 326 -24.32 -24.80 -6.05
CA LEU A 326 -25.09 -23.65 -5.59
C LEU A 326 -25.66 -23.87 -4.18
N GLN A 327 -26.14 -25.08 -3.88
CA GLN A 327 -26.62 -25.43 -2.54
C GLN A 327 -25.49 -25.38 -1.50
N GLU A 328 -24.29 -25.86 -1.83
CA GLU A 328 -23.12 -25.73 -0.94
C GLU A 328 -22.75 -24.26 -0.71
N GLU A 329 -22.75 -23.43 -1.76
CA GLU A 329 -22.49 -21.99 -1.66
C GLU A 329 -23.54 -21.30 -0.77
N LYS A 330 -24.82 -21.64 -0.95
CA LYS A 330 -25.93 -21.14 -0.12
C LYS A 330 -25.76 -21.54 1.34
N VAL A 331 -25.44 -22.80 1.64
CA VAL A 331 -25.18 -23.26 3.01
C VAL A 331 -24.00 -22.51 3.62
N LYS A 332 -22.89 -22.39 2.89
CA LYS A 332 -21.69 -21.64 3.35
C LYS A 332 -22.03 -20.20 3.67
N PHE A 333 -22.82 -19.54 2.83
CA PHE A 333 -23.28 -18.18 3.05
C PHE A 333 -24.16 -18.07 4.30
N GLN A 334 -25.11 -18.98 4.49
CA GLN A 334 -26.03 -18.97 5.64
C GLN A 334 -25.32 -19.18 6.99
N VAL A 335 -24.23 -19.96 7.02
CA VAL A 335 -23.41 -20.12 8.25
C VAL A 335 -22.38 -19.00 8.44
N ASN A 336 -21.99 -18.30 7.36
CA ASN A 336 -21.02 -17.21 7.42
C ASN A 336 -21.69 -15.89 7.81
N LEU A 337 -21.91 -15.72 9.12
CA LEU A 337 -22.56 -14.53 9.66
C LEU A 337 -21.59 -13.35 9.73
N THR A 338 -21.97 -12.24 9.10
CA THR A 338 -21.25 -10.96 9.23
C THR A 338 -21.45 -10.39 10.63
N ILE A 339 -20.35 -10.19 11.35
CA ILE A 339 -20.34 -9.53 12.66
C ILE A 339 -19.72 -8.14 12.55
N GLN A 340 -20.31 -7.17 13.24
CA GLN A 340 -19.79 -5.82 13.33
C GLN A 340 -19.09 -5.63 14.67
N ILE A 341 -17.83 -5.20 14.64
CA ILE A 341 -17.01 -4.98 15.84
C ILE A 341 -16.58 -3.51 15.86
N LEU A 342 -16.78 -2.84 16.99
CA LEU A 342 -16.32 -1.47 17.18
C LEU A 342 -14.89 -1.49 17.76
N LEU A 343 -13.94 -0.98 16.98
CA LEU A 343 -12.54 -0.87 17.37
C LEU A 343 -12.13 0.60 17.50
N LYS A 344 -11.29 0.90 18.48
CA LYS A 344 -10.72 2.25 18.66
C LYS A 344 -9.54 2.46 17.70
N GLN A 345 -9.28 3.72 17.37
CA GLN A 345 -8.07 4.11 16.64
C GLN A 345 -6.82 3.62 17.40
N GLY A 346 -5.92 2.91 16.71
CA GLY A 346 -4.75 2.25 17.30
C GLY A 346 -4.94 0.77 17.63
N GLN A 347 -6.17 0.22 17.55
CA GLN A 347 -6.41 -1.23 17.55
C GLN A 347 -6.43 -1.83 16.13
N VAL A 348 -6.43 -0.97 15.13
CA VAL A 348 -6.40 -1.34 13.72
C VAL A 348 -5.06 -0.86 13.16
N GLU A 349 -4.19 -1.79 12.83
CA GLU A 349 -2.84 -1.56 12.32
C GLU A 349 -2.83 -1.86 10.82
N LEU A 350 -3.40 -0.94 10.01
CA LEU A 350 -3.42 -1.06 8.56
C LEU A 350 -2.66 0.11 7.94
N GLU A 351 -1.88 -0.17 6.90
CA GLU A 351 -1.04 0.85 6.25
C GLU A 351 -1.87 1.88 5.44
N ASN A 352 -3.06 1.49 4.96
CA ASN A 352 -3.84 2.25 3.97
C ASN A 352 -5.12 2.92 4.52
N PHE A 353 -5.03 3.62 5.65
CA PHE A 353 -6.20 4.30 6.25
C PHE A 353 -6.79 5.47 5.44
N GLN A 354 -6.10 5.96 4.40
CA GLN A 354 -6.33 7.31 3.88
C GLN A 354 -7.14 7.40 2.59
N LEU A 355 -7.44 6.30 1.86
CA LEU A 355 -8.08 6.43 0.55
C LEU A 355 -9.27 5.49 0.29
N ILE A 356 -9.21 4.23 0.74
CA ILE A 356 -10.29 3.24 0.58
C ILE A 356 -10.27 2.34 1.81
N LEU A 357 -11.43 2.15 2.46
CA LEU A 357 -11.61 1.23 3.58
C LEU A 357 -11.70 -0.21 3.07
N GLU A 358 -10.63 -0.70 2.43
CA GLU A 358 -10.55 -2.07 1.96
C GLU A 358 -9.85 -2.94 3.01
N TYR A 359 -10.62 -3.83 3.65
CA TYR A 359 -10.18 -4.68 4.75
C TYR A 359 -9.95 -6.13 4.30
N SER A 360 -9.78 -6.37 3.00
CA SER A 360 -9.65 -7.71 2.41
C SER A 360 -8.50 -8.52 3.02
N ASP A 361 -7.40 -7.84 3.37
CA ASP A 361 -6.20 -8.44 3.97
C ASP A 361 -6.19 -8.35 5.51
N ALA A 362 -7.26 -7.87 6.12
CA ALA A 362 -7.32 -7.68 7.57
C ALA A 362 -7.60 -9.00 8.29
N ILE A 363 -6.81 -9.30 9.33
CA ILE A 363 -6.95 -10.49 10.17
C ILE A 363 -7.28 -10.05 11.59
N LEU A 364 -8.31 -10.65 12.19
CA LEU A 364 -8.63 -10.43 13.59
C LEU A 364 -7.71 -11.28 14.49
N ILE A 365 -6.82 -10.62 15.23
CA ILE A 365 -5.88 -11.27 16.15
C ILE A 365 -6.33 -11.03 17.59
N ASN A 366 -6.32 -12.08 18.41
CA ASN A 366 -6.61 -11.95 19.83
C ASN A 366 -5.50 -11.17 20.54
N LYS A 367 -5.88 -10.14 21.30
CA LYS A 367 -4.97 -9.26 22.05
C LYS A 367 -4.03 -10.02 22.99
N ASN A 368 -4.47 -11.13 23.58
CA ASN A 368 -3.67 -11.93 24.50
C ASN A 368 -2.38 -12.43 23.83
N ILE A 369 -2.44 -12.83 22.55
CA ILE A 369 -1.27 -13.28 21.80
C ILE A 369 -0.22 -12.17 21.71
N ILE A 370 -0.67 -10.93 21.46
CA ILE A 370 0.20 -9.75 21.36
C ILE A 370 0.76 -9.38 22.75
N GLU A 371 -0.06 -9.44 23.80
CA GLU A 371 0.38 -9.16 25.17
C GLU A 371 1.38 -10.19 25.68
N ASP A 372 1.17 -11.47 25.38
CA ASP A 372 2.08 -12.57 25.71
C ASP A 372 3.42 -12.38 24.98
N LEU A 373 3.39 -12.09 23.68
CA LEU A 373 4.60 -11.81 22.90
C LEU A 373 5.35 -10.59 23.46
N ASN A 374 4.63 -9.51 23.79
CA ASN A 374 5.21 -8.31 24.38
C ASN A 374 5.81 -8.58 25.77
N SER A 375 5.20 -9.46 26.56
CA SER A 375 5.75 -9.89 27.85
C SER A 375 7.10 -10.59 27.66
N VAL A 376 7.18 -11.52 26.70
CA VAL A 376 8.41 -12.23 26.35
C VAL A 376 9.48 -11.26 25.85
N ILE A 377 9.12 -10.32 24.98
CA ILE A 377 10.03 -9.28 24.46
C ILE A 377 10.57 -8.43 25.61
N ARG A 378 9.72 -8.00 26.56
CA ARG A 378 10.16 -7.23 27.73
C ARG A 378 11.12 -8.04 28.62
N THR A 379 10.82 -9.30 28.89
CA THR A 379 11.70 -10.17 29.68
C THR A 379 13.06 -10.35 29.00
N GLN A 380 13.09 -10.55 27.68
CA GLN A 380 14.35 -10.62 26.92
C GLN A 380 15.10 -9.27 26.91
N GLY A 381 14.37 -8.16 26.79
CA GLY A 381 14.93 -6.82 26.92
C GLY A 381 15.58 -6.58 28.29
N GLN A 382 14.93 -6.99 29.38
CA GLN A 382 15.47 -6.91 30.73
C GLN A 382 16.73 -7.76 30.90
N LYS A 383 16.74 -8.99 30.37
CA LYS A 383 17.95 -9.85 30.36
C LYS A 383 19.11 -9.20 29.62
N LYS A 384 18.85 -8.59 28.46
CA LYS A 384 19.87 -7.84 27.70
C LYS A 384 20.42 -6.66 28.49
N VAL A 385 19.56 -5.89 29.15
CA VAL A 385 19.97 -4.76 29.99
C VAL A 385 20.79 -5.23 31.19
N ALA A 386 20.39 -6.31 31.87
CA ALA A 386 21.14 -6.89 32.97
C ALA A 386 22.55 -7.32 32.53
N SER A 387 22.64 -8.05 31.41
CA SER A 387 23.93 -8.45 30.83
C SER A 387 24.80 -7.24 30.43
N MET A 388 24.19 -6.16 29.91
CA MET A 388 24.89 -4.91 29.66
C MET A 388 25.42 -4.24 30.94
N MET A 389 24.65 -4.27 32.03
CA MET A 389 25.11 -3.73 33.32
C MET A 389 26.26 -4.56 33.91
N GLU A 390 26.16 -5.88 33.87
CA GLU A 390 27.25 -6.77 34.29
C GLU A 390 28.53 -6.49 33.50
N SER A 391 28.41 -6.38 32.17
CA SER A 391 29.54 -6.02 31.30
C SER A 391 30.14 -4.66 31.69
N LYS A 392 29.30 -3.66 31.97
CA LYS A 392 29.77 -2.33 32.42
C LYS A 392 30.55 -2.42 33.75
N GLU A 393 30.06 -3.16 34.74
CA GLU A 393 30.75 -3.33 36.03
C GLU A 393 32.06 -4.11 35.88
N VAL A 394 32.11 -5.11 34.99
CA VAL A 394 33.36 -5.80 34.65
C VAL A 394 34.39 -4.83 34.06
N HIS A 395 34.01 -4.00 33.09
CA HIS A 395 34.91 -3.01 32.49
C HIS A 395 35.39 -1.99 33.53
N LYS A 396 34.49 -1.53 34.42
CA LYS A 396 34.86 -0.64 35.52
C LYS A 396 35.88 -1.30 36.47
N GLY A 397 35.70 -2.59 36.78
CA GLY A 397 36.65 -3.38 37.57
C GLY A 397 38.02 -3.50 36.87
N ILE A 398 38.03 -3.76 35.56
CA ILE A 398 39.27 -3.81 34.77
C ILE A 398 40.00 -2.45 34.83
N TYR A 399 39.30 -1.34 34.60
CA TYR A 399 39.90 0.00 34.69
C TYR A 399 40.46 0.32 36.09
N GLN A 400 39.77 -0.12 37.15
CA GLN A 400 40.26 0.06 38.52
C GLN A 400 41.56 -0.71 38.73
N ILE A 401 41.63 -1.97 38.28
CA ILE A 401 42.84 -2.80 38.39
C ILE A 401 43.98 -2.21 37.56
N GLU A 402 43.71 -1.76 36.33
CA GLU A 402 44.72 -1.10 35.48
C GLU A 402 45.28 0.17 36.15
N TRP A 403 44.43 0.95 36.80
CA TRP A 403 44.86 2.13 37.54
C TRP A 403 45.72 1.76 38.76
N GLU A 404 45.32 0.76 39.54
CA GLU A 404 46.08 0.26 40.68
C GLU A 404 47.44 -0.30 40.26
N HIS A 405 47.48 -1.05 39.16
CA HIS A 405 48.73 -1.54 38.57
C HIS A 405 49.66 -0.38 38.21
N LYS A 406 49.15 0.62 37.50
CA LYS A 406 49.95 1.79 37.10
C LYS A 406 50.45 2.60 38.29
N LYS A 407 49.64 2.71 39.34
CA LYS A 407 50.05 3.31 40.60
C LYS A 407 51.22 2.55 41.23
N MET A 408 51.11 1.23 41.33
CA MET A 408 52.17 0.37 41.88
C MET A 408 53.44 0.41 41.02
N GLU A 409 53.33 0.48 39.70
CA GLU A 409 54.48 0.68 38.80
C GLU A 409 55.21 2.00 39.10
N MET A 410 54.47 3.12 39.25
CA MET A 410 55.09 4.41 39.59
C MET A 410 55.74 4.40 40.98
N GLU A 411 55.12 3.76 41.97
CA GLU A 411 55.72 3.60 43.31
C GLU A 411 57.00 2.74 43.25
N MET A 412 56.99 1.68 42.44
CA MET A 412 58.17 0.85 42.19
C MET A 412 59.30 1.64 41.52
N GLU A 413 58.98 2.46 40.52
CA GLU A 413 59.94 3.35 39.85
C GLU A 413 60.55 4.36 40.83
N ASP A 414 59.74 5.00 41.67
CA ASP A 414 60.22 5.95 42.69
C ASP A 414 61.13 5.28 43.72
N LEU A 415 60.76 4.08 44.19
CA LEU A 415 61.61 3.30 45.10
C LEU A 415 62.92 2.87 44.43
N ASN A 416 62.88 2.46 43.17
CA ASN A 416 64.09 2.12 42.40
C ASN A 416 64.99 3.35 42.23
N GLN A 417 64.42 4.53 41.95
CA GLN A 417 65.18 5.77 41.84
C GLN A 417 65.83 6.13 43.18
N LYS A 418 65.10 6.05 44.29
CA LYS A 418 65.65 6.27 45.65
C LYS A 418 66.77 5.29 45.97
N ALA A 419 66.62 4.01 45.62
CA ALA A 419 67.66 3.02 45.80
C ALA A 419 68.91 3.35 44.97
N TRP A 420 68.72 3.79 43.72
CA TRP A 420 69.80 4.24 42.85
C TRP A 420 70.51 5.48 43.42
N ASP A 421 69.77 6.47 43.90
CA ASP A 421 70.32 7.68 44.52
C ASP A 421 71.16 7.36 45.77
N ILE A 422 70.73 6.39 46.59
CA ILE A 422 71.50 5.90 47.73
C ILE A 422 72.77 5.17 47.28
N GLN A 423 72.68 4.31 46.25
CA GLN A 423 73.85 3.61 45.71
C GLN A 423 74.86 4.57 45.07
N MET A 424 74.38 5.63 44.41
CA MET A 424 75.19 6.65 43.75
C MET A 424 75.63 7.77 44.69
N LEU A 425 75.26 7.71 45.98
CA LEU A 425 75.63 8.67 47.00
C LEU A 425 77.13 8.55 47.31
N PHE A 426 77.93 9.21 46.48
CA PHE A 426 79.39 9.23 46.61
C PHE A 426 79.76 10.05 47.86
N PHE A 427 80.45 9.43 48.82
CA PHE A 427 81.03 10.15 49.95
C PHE A 427 82.18 11.03 49.45
N SER A 428 81.85 12.28 49.08
CA SER A 428 82.83 13.29 48.68
C SER A 428 83.92 13.48 49.75
N ARG A 429 85.15 13.72 49.30
CA ARG A 429 86.31 14.08 50.14
C ARG A 429 86.01 15.22 51.11
N ASP A 430 85.08 16.11 50.80
CA ASP A 430 84.73 17.25 51.66
C ASP A 430 83.99 16.81 52.92
N ARG A 431 83.16 15.75 52.84
CA ARG A 431 82.50 15.14 54.00
C ARG A 431 83.48 14.34 54.86
N GLN A 432 84.54 13.79 54.26
CA GLN A 432 85.66 13.17 54.99
C GLN A 432 86.56 14.21 55.68
N LYS A 433 86.77 15.38 55.06
CA LYS A 433 87.54 16.50 55.65
C LYS A 433 86.85 17.10 56.88
N TYR A 434 85.51 17.22 56.86
CA TYR A 434 84.72 17.64 58.03
C TYR A 434 84.93 16.75 59.26
N LEU A 435 85.08 15.43 59.05
CA LEU A 435 85.22 14.47 60.14
C LEU A 435 86.66 14.38 60.70
N ASN A 436 87.67 14.84 59.96
CA ASN A 436 89.08 14.60 60.28
C ASN A 436 89.89 15.85 60.68
N GLU A 437 89.47 17.07 60.34
CA GLU A 437 90.22 18.29 60.70
C GLU A 437 89.66 19.02 61.94
N PRO A 438 90.48 19.31 62.96
CA PRO A 438 90.01 19.92 64.22
C PRO A 438 89.69 21.43 64.11
N ASN A 439 89.92 22.07 62.96
CA ASN A 439 89.65 23.49 62.74
C ASN A 439 89.01 23.76 61.35
N TYR A 440 88.08 22.89 60.97
CA TYR A 440 87.33 22.97 59.71
C TYR A 440 86.52 24.27 59.57
N GLU A 441 86.04 24.84 60.68
CA GLU A 441 85.25 26.08 60.68
C GLU A 441 86.01 27.28 60.11
N ASN A 442 87.32 27.40 60.34
CA ASN A 442 88.12 28.51 59.82
C ASN A 442 88.39 28.37 58.31
N VAL A 443 88.60 27.13 57.83
CA VAL A 443 88.76 26.86 56.39
C VAL A 443 87.46 27.19 55.66
N ILE A 444 86.33 26.77 56.23
CA ILE A 444 85.00 27.13 55.74
C ILE A 444 84.78 28.65 55.80
N ALA A 445 85.19 29.36 56.86
CA ALA A 445 84.96 30.80 56.95
C ALA A 445 85.67 31.59 55.84
N ILE A 446 86.88 31.17 55.45
CA ILE A 446 87.63 31.76 54.33
C ILE A 446 86.94 31.43 53.01
N GLU A 447 86.51 30.18 52.84
CA GLU A 447 85.82 29.72 51.63
C GLU A 447 84.45 30.39 51.46
N ILE A 448 83.69 30.55 52.56
CA ILE A 448 82.45 31.33 52.64
C ILE A 448 82.72 32.78 52.24
N GLY A 449 83.80 33.41 52.72
CA GLY A 449 84.13 34.79 52.34
C GLY A 449 84.37 34.96 50.82
N ILE A 450 85.03 33.98 50.18
CA ILE A 450 85.23 33.96 48.72
C ILE A 450 83.90 33.70 47.99
N MET A 451 83.07 32.81 48.54
CA MET A 451 81.75 32.48 47.99
C MET A 451 80.78 33.65 48.11
N GLU A 452 80.80 34.41 49.21
CA GLU A 452 79.99 35.62 49.41
C GLU A 452 80.35 36.73 48.42
N GLN A 453 81.64 36.90 48.13
CA GLN A 453 82.07 37.82 47.07
C GLN A 453 81.56 37.36 45.69
N THR A 454 81.59 36.05 45.42
CA THR A 454 81.10 35.47 44.17
C THR A 454 79.58 35.60 44.05
N ILE A 455 78.84 35.36 45.13
CA ILE A 455 77.38 35.53 45.22
C ILE A 455 77.01 36.99 44.99
N ASN A 456 77.76 37.94 45.55
CA ASN A 456 77.53 39.37 45.30
C ASN A 456 77.72 39.75 43.81
N VAL A 457 78.67 39.14 43.12
CA VAL A 457 78.85 39.33 41.67
C VAL A 457 77.70 38.69 40.89
N ILE A 458 77.25 37.49 41.29
CA ILE A 458 76.11 36.80 40.67
C ILE A 458 74.82 37.57 40.91
N ASP A 459 74.57 38.09 42.10
CA ASP A 459 73.38 38.88 42.45
C ASP A 459 73.32 40.19 41.64
N LYS A 460 74.47 40.86 41.46
CA LYS A 460 74.56 42.03 40.56
C LYS A 460 74.23 41.66 39.11
N THR A 461 74.73 40.51 38.63
CA THR A 461 74.41 40.01 37.28
C THR A 461 72.94 39.60 37.14
N HIS A 462 72.39 38.93 38.16
CA HIS A 462 71.00 38.50 38.20
C HIS A 462 70.05 39.69 38.20
N LYS A 463 70.32 40.73 39.00
CA LYS A 463 69.56 41.98 39.00
C LYS A 463 69.53 42.63 37.61
N LYS A 464 70.68 42.66 36.90
CA LYS A 464 70.74 43.12 35.50
C LYS A 464 69.90 42.26 34.56
N ASN A 465 69.94 40.93 34.71
CA ASN A 465 69.14 40.01 33.89
C ASN A 465 67.64 40.14 34.17
N VAL A 466 67.24 40.30 35.43
CA VAL A 466 65.85 40.55 35.83
C VAL A 466 65.36 41.87 35.25
N GLU A 467 66.16 42.93 35.27
CA GLU A 467 65.82 44.18 34.61
C GLU A 467 65.70 44.05 33.09
N HIS A 468 66.57 43.25 32.46
CA HIS A 468 66.47 42.94 31.05
C HIS A 468 65.17 42.19 30.73
N CYS A 469 64.83 41.14 31.48
CA CYS A 469 63.58 40.41 31.35
C CYS A 469 62.36 41.31 31.57
N LYS A 470 62.37 42.19 32.59
CA LYS A 470 61.30 43.19 32.82
C LYS A 470 61.16 44.19 31.66
N LYS A 471 62.27 44.54 30.99
CA LYS A 471 62.23 45.38 29.77
C LYS A 471 61.67 44.59 28.58
N LEU A 472 62.01 43.31 28.43
CA LEU A 472 61.49 42.43 27.39
C LEU A 472 59.99 42.18 27.55
N LEU A 473 59.52 41.91 28.76
CA LEU A 473 58.10 41.73 29.09
C LEU A 473 57.29 42.99 28.75
N ARG A 474 57.82 44.19 29.06
CA ARG A 474 57.22 45.46 28.65
C ARG A 474 57.18 45.66 27.13
N LYS A 475 58.19 45.18 26.39
CA LYS A 475 58.18 45.20 24.92
C LYS A 475 57.15 44.23 24.34
N LEU A 476 57.07 43.01 24.86
CA LEU A 476 56.10 42.00 24.43
C LEU A 476 54.67 42.42 24.76
N GLY A 477 54.42 43.02 25.94
CA GLY A 477 53.11 43.57 26.29
C GLY A 477 52.65 44.67 25.33
N ARG A 478 53.56 45.55 24.89
CA ARG A 478 53.25 46.54 23.84
C ARG A 478 52.95 45.89 22.49
N TYR A 479 53.68 44.83 22.13
CA TYR A 479 53.42 44.08 20.90
C TYR A 479 52.06 43.37 20.92
N SER A 480 51.70 42.76 22.06
CA SER A 480 50.38 42.15 22.26
C SER A 480 49.27 43.19 22.09
N ASN A 481 49.34 44.32 22.79
CA ASN A 481 48.35 45.39 22.64
C ASN A 481 48.25 45.89 21.18
N GLN A 482 49.38 46.00 20.47
CA GLN A 482 49.36 46.41 19.07
C GLN A 482 48.66 45.37 18.18
N LYS A 483 48.82 44.07 18.48
CA LYS A 483 48.11 42.98 17.79
C LYS A 483 46.62 42.96 18.15
N ASP A 484 46.25 43.23 19.38
CA ASP A 484 44.85 43.31 19.81
C ASP A 484 44.12 44.46 19.12
N ILE A 485 44.76 45.64 19.01
CA ILE A 485 44.23 46.77 18.24
C ILE A 485 44.08 46.40 16.76
N ALA A 486 45.07 45.73 16.17
CA ALA A 486 44.99 45.29 14.78
C ALA A 486 43.87 44.26 14.54
N ASN A 487 43.69 43.31 15.45
CA ASN A 487 42.61 42.32 15.39
C ASN A 487 41.23 42.98 15.53
N TYR A 488 41.10 43.96 16.42
CA TYR A 488 39.88 44.74 16.57
C TYR A 488 39.55 45.52 15.29
N MET A 489 40.54 46.20 14.70
CA MET A 489 40.38 46.89 13.42
C MET A 489 39.98 45.93 12.29
N LEU A 490 40.60 44.75 12.22
CA LEU A 490 40.24 43.73 11.23
C LEU A 490 38.81 43.22 11.44
N SER A 491 38.36 43.09 12.69
CA SER A 491 36.99 42.69 13.02
C SER A 491 35.97 43.76 12.62
N CYS A 492 36.31 45.04 12.79
CA CYS A 492 35.49 46.14 12.29
C CYS A 492 35.39 46.13 10.76
N ASN A 493 36.52 45.98 10.06
CA ASN A 493 36.55 45.91 8.59
C ASN A 493 35.77 44.68 8.07
N LEU A 494 35.89 43.52 8.74
CA LEU A 494 35.13 42.32 8.37
C LEU A 494 33.62 42.56 8.47
N ARG A 495 33.17 43.26 9.51
CA ARG A 495 31.76 43.63 9.67
C ARG A 495 31.30 44.60 8.58
N GLU A 496 32.11 45.58 8.21
CA GLU A 496 31.80 46.50 7.10
C GLU A 496 31.71 45.77 5.76
N GLU A 497 32.65 44.86 5.47
CA GLU A 497 32.61 44.03 4.25
C GLU A 497 31.41 43.09 4.24
N LEU A 498 31.04 42.51 5.38
CA LEU A 498 29.84 41.67 5.48
C LEU A 498 28.56 42.47 5.16
N VAL A 499 28.46 43.71 5.65
CA VAL A 499 27.35 44.61 5.31
C VAL A 499 27.36 44.93 3.82
N ALA A 500 28.51 45.26 3.25
CA ALA A 500 28.64 45.54 1.82
C ALA A 500 28.34 44.32 0.92
N ILE A 501 28.61 43.10 1.41
CA ILE A 501 28.24 41.85 0.74
C ILE A 501 26.73 41.61 0.85
N SER A 502 26.11 41.83 2.01
CA SER A 502 24.66 41.68 2.16
C SER A 502 23.90 42.68 1.28
N GLU A 503 24.33 43.94 1.24
CA GLU A 503 23.73 44.96 0.38
C GLU A 503 23.87 44.58 -1.11
N ARG A 504 25.05 44.09 -1.53
CA ARG A 504 25.25 43.58 -2.89
C ARG A 504 24.40 42.33 -3.18
N GLN A 505 24.24 41.45 -2.21
CA GLN A 505 23.41 40.26 -2.34
C GLN A 505 21.93 40.63 -2.52
N ASP A 506 21.45 41.63 -1.78
CA ASP A 506 20.09 42.13 -1.90
C ASP A 506 19.86 42.82 -3.26
N ILE A 507 20.79 43.65 -3.72
CA ILE A 507 20.77 44.24 -5.07
C ILE A 507 20.77 43.14 -6.16
N CYS A 508 21.59 42.10 -6.01
CA CYS A 508 21.62 40.97 -6.94
C CYS A 508 20.33 40.14 -6.94
N ASN A 509 19.62 40.10 -5.82
CA ASN A 509 18.34 39.40 -5.71
C ASN A 509 17.20 40.23 -6.35
N GLU A 510 17.22 41.55 -6.22
CA GLU A 510 16.27 42.46 -6.89
C GLU A 510 16.51 42.58 -8.42
N MET A 511 17.76 42.53 -8.88
CA MET A 511 18.13 42.72 -10.30
C MET A 511 17.89 41.50 -11.21
N GLY A 512 17.22 40.44 -10.75
CA GLY A 512 16.60 39.40 -11.59
C GLY A 512 17.51 38.67 -12.61
N SER A 513 18.83 38.71 -12.45
CA SER A 513 19.80 38.21 -13.46
C SER A 513 20.61 36.98 -12.97
N LYS A 514 20.05 36.19 -12.04
CA LYS A 514 20.64 34.91 -11.58
C LYS A 514 20.31 33.68 -12.43
N LEU A 515 19.54 33.79 -13.52
CA LEU A 515 19.13 32.61 -14.30
C LEU A 515 20.09 32.17 -15.41
N THR A 516 21.16 32.92 -15.73
CA THR A 516 22.07 32.58 -16.84
C THR A 516 23.42 32.03 -16.39
N CYS A 517 24.12 32.68 -15.46
CA CYS A 517 25.50 32.24 -15.10
C CYS A 517 25.54 30.92 -14.30
N GLU A 518 24.65 30.72 -13.32
CA GLU A 518 24.59 29.48 -12.53
C GLU A 518 24.12 28.29 -13.36
N LYS A 519 23.16 28.48 -14.28
CA LYS A 519 22.73 27.42 -15.21
C LYS A 519 23.86 27.00 -16.15
N ILE A 520 24.60 27.96 -16.72
CA ILE A 520 25.74 27.66 -17.59
C ILE A 520 26.86 26.95 -16.81
N ALA A 521 27.13 27.35 -15.57
CA ALA A 521 28.13 26.69 -14.73
C ALA A 521 27.73 25.24 -14.38
N LYS A 522 26.44 25.02 -14.06
CA LYS A 522 25.91 23.70 -13.73
C LYS A 522 25.87 22.76 -14.94
N GLU A 523 25.45 23.24 -16.11
CA GLU A 523 25.52 22.47 -17.36
C GLU A 523 26.96 22.13 -17.77
N ARG A 524 27.91 23.05 -17.59
CA ARG A 524 29.33 22.76 -17.85
C ARG A 524 29.88 21.70 -16.91
N TYR A 525 29.51 21.75 -15.63
CA TYR A 525 29.91 20.77 -14.64
C TYR A 525 29.34 19.37 -14.95
N ASP A 526 28.04 19.29 -15.28
CA ASP A 526 27.39 18.03 -15.63
C ASP A 526 27.96 17.42 -16.93
N ASN A 527 28.30 18.27 -17.92
CA ASN A 527 28.97 17.81 -19.14
C ASN A 527 30.40 17.32 -18.88
N LEU A 528 31.12 17.92 -17.93
CA LEU A 528 32.45 17.48 -17.54
C LEU A 528 32.42 16.10 -16.84
N LEU A 529 31.46 15.89 -15.94
CA LEU A 529 31.23 14.60 -15.29
C LEU A 529 30.85 13.49 -16.29
N LYS A 530 29.99 13.80 -17.27
CA LYS A 530 29.65 12.86 -18.35
C LYS A 530 30.88 12.50 -19.19
N LYS A 531 31.72 13.48 -19.54
CA LYS A 531 32.98 13.25 -20.28
C LYS A 531 33.96 12.38 -19.50
N GLN A 532 34.07 12.57 -18.19
CA GLN A 532 34.92 11.76 -17.31
C GLN A 532 34.43 10.30 -17.20
N LYS A 533 33.12 10.09 -17.08
CA LYS A 533 32.52 8.75 -17.13
C LYS A 533 32.81 8.04 -18.45
N LEU A 534 32.63 8.73 -19.59
CA LEU A 534 32.89 8.16 -20.91
C LEU A 534 34.37 7.82 -21.12
N THR A 535 35.29 8.64 -20.61
CA THR A 535 36.74 8.34 -20.68
C THR A 535 37.12 7.16 -19.79
N ASN A 536 36.51 7.00 -18.62
CA ASN A 536 36.73 5.82 -17.79
C ASN A 536 36.21 4.54 -18.45
N ILE A 537 35.02 4.59 -19.06
CA ILE A 537 34.48 3.45 -19.83
C ILE A 537 35.39 3.11 -21.00
N SER A 538 35.87 4.11 -21.75
CA SER A 538 36.80 3.91 -22.87
C SER A 538 38.12 3.29 -22.42
N LYS A 539 38.66 3.69 -21.25
CA LYS A 539 39.86 3.05 -20.67
C LYS A 539 39.63 1.60 -20.29
N GLN A 540 38.51 1.29 -19.62
CA GLN A 540 38.14 -0.08 -19.26
C GLN A 540 37.95 -0.96 -20.51
N GLN A 541 37.31 -0.42 -21.56
CA GLN A 541 37.16 -1.12 -22.84
C GLN A 541 38.51 -1.34 -23.53
N ALA A 542 39.42 -0.37 -23.52
CA ALA A 542 40.76 -0.52 -24.07
C ALA A 542 41.57 -1.58 -23.32
N GLU A 543 41.43 -1.64 -22.00
CA GLU A 543 42.07 -2.65 -21.15
C GLU A 543 41.52 -4.06 -21.44
N GLN A 544 40.20 -4.20 -21.58
CA GLN A 544 39.58 -5.46 -22.01
C GLN A 544 40.01 -5.87 -23.43
N ILE A 545 40.10 -4.94 -24.38
CA ILE A 545 40.59 -5.21 -25.73
C ILE A 545 42.05 -5.67 -25.67
N SER A 546 42.89 -5.04 -24.84
CA SER A 546 44.30 -5.44 -24.68
C SER A 546 44.43 -6.85 -24.08
N ILE A 547 43.61 -7.18 -23.08
CA ILE A 547 43.54 -8.54 -22.51
C ILE A 547 43.09 -9.55 -23.58
N LEU A 548 42.05 -9.24 -24.36
CA LEU A 548 41.56 -10.11 -25.43
C LEU A 548 42.59 -10.26 -26.56
N GLN A 549 43.34 -9.21 -26.90
CA GLN A 549 44.43 -9.28 -27.87
C GLN A 549 45.59 -10.16 -27.38
N ALA A 550 45.98 -10.02 -26.11
CA ALA A 550 46.99 -10.88 -25.49
C ALA A 550 46.53 -12.35 -25.44
N GLU A 551 45.24 -12.59 -25.19
CA GLU A 551 44.64 -13.93 -25.23
C GLU A 551 44.64 -14.51 -26.65
N VAL A 552 44.35 -13.68 -27.66
CA VAL A 552 44.43 -14.07 -29.08
C VAL A 552 45.88 -14.36 -29.49
N GLU A 553 46.85 -13.55 -29.06
CA GLU A 553 48.28 -13.83 -29.30
C GLU A 553 48.72 -15.12 -28.60
N ARG A 554 48.31 -15.34 -27.35
CA ARG A 554 48.54 -16.60 -26.61
C ARG A 554 47.99 -17.80 -27.36
N LEU A 555 46.78 -17.68 -27.92
CA LEU A 555 46.15 -18.71 -28.73
C LEU A 555 46.88 -18.91 -30.07
N ARG A 556 47.37 -17.84 -30.71
CA ARG A 556 48.19 -17.92 -31.93
C ARG A 556 49.55 -18.60 -31.69
N MET A 557 50.19 -18.34 -30.55
CA MET A 557 51.43 -19.00 -30.12
C MET A 557 51.25 -20.49 -29.81
N LYS A 558 50.01 -20.95 -29.56
CA LYS A 558 49.66 -22.36 -29.42
C LYS A 558 49.52 -23.09 -30.76
N THR A 559 49.22 -22.36 -31.83
CA THR A 559 48.92 -22.95 -33.16
C THR A 559 50.09 -22.87 -34.14
N PHE A 560 51.11 -22.05 -33.86
CA PHE A 560 52.35 -21.98 -34.66
C PHE A 560 53.59 -21.97 -33.74
N PRO A 561 54.62 -22.82 -33.98
CA PRO A 561 55.86 -22.74 -33.22
C PRO A 561 56.60 -21.44 -33.57
N ALA A 562 56.62 -20.48 -32.65
CA ALA A 562 57.41 -19.27 -32.80
C ALA A 562 58.86 -19.54 -32.38
N LEU A 563 59.76 -19.56 -33.37
CA LEU A 563 61.21 -19.49 -33.17
C LEU A 563 61.56 -18.11 -32.63
N ILE A 564 61.97 -18.01 -31.36
CA ILE A 564 62.55 -16.78 -30.80
C ILE A 564 64.01 -17.08 -30.42
N PRO A 565 65.00 -16.41 -31.04
CA PRO A 565 66.39 -16.46 -30.59
C PRO A 565 66.54 -15.62 -29.32
N MET A 566 67.31 -16.16 -28.37
CA MET A 566 67.66 -15.53 -27.08
C MET A 566 68.26 -14.14 -27.22
#